data_AF-A0A9E4STA0-F1
#
_entry.id   AF-A0A9E4STA0-F1
#
_cell.length_a   1.000
_cell.length_b   1.000
_cell.length_c   1.000
_cell.angle_alpha   90.00
_cell.angle_beta   90.00
_cell.angle_gamma   90.00
#
_symmetry.space_group_name_H-M   'P 1'
#
loop_
_entity.id
_entity.type
_entity.pdbx_description
1 polymer ?
#
loop_
_entity_poly.entity_id
_entity_poly.type
_entity_poly.pdbx_seq_one_letter_code
_entity_poly.pdbx_strand_id
1 'polypeptide(L)' 'MTTKHRDDIPVGRYYGEREITITPELVQHYADAVQDFNPWYFGDSPFGGPVAPALILHSEVYHTIDWYLSIF' A
#
# COMPACT_ATOMS: atom_id res chain seq x y z
N MET A 1 7.32 -11.21 16.78
CA MET A 1 7.58 -11.47 15.35
C MET A 1 8.08 -12.90 15.25
N THR A 2 7.27 -13.79 14.66
CA THR A 2 7.61 -15.22 14.57
C THR A 2 8.48 -15.42 13.34
N THR A 3 9.76 -15.72 13.54
CA THR A 3 10.70 -16.09 12.48
C THR A 3 10.11 -17.22 11.63
N LYS A 4 9.95 -17.01 10.32
CA LYS A 4 9.56 -18.06 9.35
C LYS A 4 10.81 -18.60 8.68
N HIS A 5 10.97 -19.92 8.67
CA HIS A 5 12.01 -20.56 7.87
C HIS A 5 11.60 -20.55 6.39
N ARG A 6 12.57 -20.62 5.47
CA ARG A 6 12.30 -20.63 4.03
C ARG A 6 11.33 -21.73 3.62
N ASP A 7 11.43 -22.89 4.28
CA ASP A 7 10.59 -24.05 3.99
C ASP A 7 9.13 -23.89 4.47
N ASP A 8 8.84 -22.90 5.34
CA ASP A 8 7.48 -22.58 5.78
C ASP A 8 6.68 -21.78 4.73
N ILE A 9 7.35 -21.33 3.66
CA ILE A 9 6.80 -20.49 2.60
C ILE A 9 6.86 -21.24 1.26
N PRO A 10 5.85 -22.07 0.94
CA PRO A 10 5.81 -22.76 -0.34
C PRO A 10 5.57 -21.77 -1.49
N VAL A 11 6.20 -22.04 -2.64
CA VAL A 11 5.98 -21.29 -3.88
C VAL A 11 4.50 -21.35 -4.27
N GLY A 12 3.93 -20.20 -4.62
CA GLY A 12 2.52 -20.10 -5.03
C GLY A 12 1.53 -20.00 -3.86
N ARG A 13 2.01 -19.87 -2.62
CA ARG A 13 1.13 -19.59 -1.47
C ARG A 13 0.40 -18.26 -1.65
N TYR A 14 -0.92 -18.31 -1.52
CA TYR A 14 -1.75 -17.12 -1.40
C TYR A 14 -1.78 -16.65 0.07
N TYR A 15 -1.48 -15.38 0.29
CA TYR A 15 -1.43 -14.77 1.63
C TYR A 15 -2.72 -14.03 2.02
N GLY A 16 -3.75 -14.15 1.18
CA GLY A 16 -4.96 -13.35 1.28
C GLY A 16 -4.84 -12.04 0.51
N GLU A 17 -5.95 -11.31 0.49
CA GLU A 17 -6.05 -9.98 -0.07
C GLU A 17 -6.86 -9.09 0.87
N ARG A 18 -6.68 -7.79 0.71
CA ARG A 18 -7.49 -6.77 1.38
C ARG A 18 -8.07 -5.85 0.33
N GLU A 19 -9.36 -5.64 0.41
CA GLU A 19 -10.04 -4.59 -0.33
C GLU A 19 -10.05 -3.33 0.53
N ILE A 20 -9.52 -2.23 -0.01
CA ILE A 20 -9.43 -0.94 0.67
C ILE A 20 -10.05 0.10 -0.23
N THR A 21 -11.07 0.80 0.28
CA THR A 21 -11.64 1.96 -0.40
C THR A 21 -10.71 3.16 -0.19
N ILE A 22 -10.25 3.77 -1.29
CA ILE A 22 -9.49 5.01 -1.23
C ILE A 22 -10.47 6.17 -1.02
N THR A 23 -10.30 6.91 0.07
CA THR A 23 -11.13 8.08 0.39
C THR A 23 -10.32 9.37 0.22
N PRO A 24 -10.99 10.53 0.05
CA PRO A 24 -10.32 11.83 0.00
C PRO A 24 -9.45 12.11 1.24
N GLU A 25 -9.89 11.67 2.42
CA GLU A 25 -9.13 11.83 3.67
C GLU A 25 -7.85 11.01 3.67
N LEU A 26 -7.86 9.81 3.08
CA LEU A 26 -6.64 9.00 2.93
C LEU A 26 -5.67 9.65 1.93
N VAL A 27 -6.18 10.24 0.86
CA VAL A 27 -5.37 11.00 -0.11
C VAL A 27 -4.74 12.24 0.55
N GLN A 28 -5.51 12.98 1.34
CA GLN A 28 -5.00 14.12 2.12
C GLN A 28 -3.92 13.68 3.11
N HIS A 29 -4.18 12.61 3.87
CA HIS A 29 -3.20 12.08 4.82
C HIS A 29 -1.90 11.66 4.14
N TYR A 30 -1.95 11.03 2.96
CA TYR A 30 -0.76 10.72 2.17
C TYR A 30 0.00 11.99 1.80
N ALA A 31 -0.69 12.97 1.20
CA ALA A 31 -0.08 14.23 0.76
C ALA A 31 0.59 14.97 1.91
N ASP A 32 -0.06 15.03 3.07
CA ASP A 32 0.51 15.61 4.29
C ASP A 32 1.72 14.83 4.80
N ALA A 33 1.67 13.50 4.78
CA ALA A 33 2.75 12.67 5.31
C ALA A 33 4.02 12.74 4.47
N VAL A 34 3.91 12.77 3.14
CA VAL A 34 5.07 12.77 2.22
C VAL A 34 5.35 14.15 1.60
N GLN A 35 4.54 15.15 1.93
CA GLN A 35 4.60 16.51 1.39
C GLN A 35 4.50 16.55 -0.15
N ASP A 36 3.75 15.62 -0.73
CA ASP A 36 3.42 15.58 -2.17
C ASP A 36 1.97 16.04 -2.38
N PHE A 37 1.83 17.28 -2.85
CA PHE A 37 0.54 17.91 -3.12
C PHE A 37 0.29 18.05 -4.63
N ASN A 38 0.60 17.00 -5.40
CA ASN A 38 0.28 17.00 -6.82
C ASN A 38 -1.20 17.42 -7.03
N PRO A 39 -1.47 18.45 -7.85
CA PRO A 39 -2.84 18.98 -8.01
C PRO A 39 -3.83 17.95 -8.54
N TRP A 40 -3.36 16.90 -9.23
CA TRP A 40 -4.21 15.82 -9.71
C TRP A 40 -4.85 15.00 -8.60
N TYR A 41 -4.35 15.08 -7.36
CA TYR A 41 -4.92 14.36 -6.22
C TYR A 41 -6.24 14.95 -5.74
N PHE A 42 -6.50 16.22 -6.02
CA PHE A 42 -7.60 16.98 -5.41
C PHE A 42 -8.51 17.67 -6.42
N GLY A 43 -8.12 17.73 -7.68
CA GLY A 43 -8.87 18.44 -8.72
C GLY A 43 -8.79 17.76 -10.08
N ASP A 44 -8.88 18.57 -11.13
CA ASP A 44 -8.88 18.06 -12.50
C ASP A 44 -7.56 17.39 -12.85
N SER A 45 -7.69 16.26 -13.53
CA SER A 45 -6.58 15.52 -14.11
C SER A 45 -6.96 15.08 -15.54
N PRO A 46 -5.99 14.61 -16.34
CA PRO A 46 -6.26 14.00 -17.64
C PRO A 46 -7.22 12.80 -17.60
N PHE A 47 -7.53 12.29 -16.41
CA PHE A 47 -8.44 11.16 -16.19
C PHE A 47 -9.88 11.58 -15.89
N GLY A 48 -10.20 12.88 -15.91
CA GLY A 48 -11.57 13.39 -15.75
C GLY A 48 -12.00 13.66 -14.30
N GLY A 49 -11.05 13.80 -13.39
CA GLY A 49 -11.30 14.11 -11.97
C GLY A 49 -10.06 13.82 -11.11
N PRO A 50 -10.20 13.91 -9.77
CA PRO A 50 -9.09 13.63 -8.87
C PRO A 50 -8.69 12.15 -8.94
N VAL A 51 -7.39 11.88 -8.81
CA VAL A 51 -6.82 10.53 -8.83
C VAL A 51 -5.96 10.29 -7.60
N ALA A 52 -5.94 9.06 -7.09
CA ALA A 52 -5.13 8.73 -5.93
C ALA A 52 -3.62 8.74 -6.26
N PRO A 53 -2.75 9.09 -5.29
CA PRO A 53 -1.32 8.89 -5.39
C PRO A 53 -0.98 7.41 -5.65
N ALA A 54 -0.05 7.14 -6.57
CA ALA A 54 0.32 5.77 -6.94
C ALA A 54 0.89 4.94 -5.78
N LEU A 55 1.49 5.59 -4.78
CA LEU A 55 2.14 4.95 -3.64
C LEU A 55 1.32 5.02 -2.35
N ILE A 56 0.04 5.43 -2.42
CA ILE A 56 -0.83 5.66 -1.24
C ILE A 56 -0.94 4.44 -0.31
N LEU A 57 -0.80 3.23 -0.85
CA LEU A 57 -0.81 1.97 -0.11
C LEU A 57 0.46 1.12 -0.37
N HIS A 58 1.56 1.74 -0.78
CA HIS A 58 2.82 1.01 -1.07
C HIS A 58 3.24 0.09 0.10
N SER A 59 3.05 0.56 1.34
CA SER A 59 3.46 -0.17 2.54
C SER A 59 2.43 -1.17 3.07
N GLU A 60 1.23 -1.25 2.48
CA GLU A 60 0.16 -2.16 2.94
C GLU A 60 0.61 -3.63 2.91
N VAL A 61 1.47 -3.98 1.95
CA VAL A 61 2.05 -5.33 1.85
C VAL A 61 2.82 -5.76 3.11
N TYR A 62 3.32 -4.81 3.92
CA TYR A 62 4.05 -5.09 5.15
C TYR A 62 3.16 -5.13 6.39
N HIS A 63 1.85 -4.99 6.27
CA HIS A 63 0.94 -4.91 7.43
C HIS A 63 1.02 -6.16 8.32
N THR A 64 1.14 -7.36 7.73
CA THR A 64 1.22 -8.63 8.49
C THR A 64 2.62 -9.23 8.52
N ILE A 65 3.53 -8.81 7.62
CA ILE A 65 4.88 -9.38 7.44
C ILE A 65 4.92 -10.93 7.31
N ASP A 66 3.79 -11.58 7.04
CA ASP A 66 3.67 -13.05 7.03
C ASP A 66 4.46 -13.74 5.90
N TRP A 67 4.79 -12.98 4.86
CA TRP A 67 5.60 -13.41 3.73
C TRP A 67 7.10 -13.11 3.91
N TYR A 68 7.47 -12.30 4.91
CA TYR A 68 8.84 -11.82 5.06
C TYR A 68 9.74 -12.92 5.62
N LEU A 69 10.78 -13.29 4.86
CA LEU A 69 11.78 -14.27 5.29
C LEU A 69 12.69 -13.65 6.35
N SER A 70 12.88 -14.32 7.48
CA SER A 70 13.94 -13.93 8.42
C SER A 70 15.29 -14.18 7.76
N ILE A 71 16.14 -13.15 7.77
CA ILE A 71 17.55 -13.23 7.34
C ILE A 71 18.51 -13.41 8.53
N PHE A 72 17.99 -13.75 9.70
CA PHE A 72 18.72 -14.08 10.91
C PHE A 72 18.22 -15.40 11.50
#